data_AF-A0A975EFD7-F1
#
_entry.id   AF-A0A975EFD7-F1
#
_cell.length_a   1.000
_cell.length_b   1.000
_cell.length_c   1.000
_cell.angle_alpha   90.00
_cell.angle_beta   90.00
_cell.angle_gamma   90.00
#
_symmetry.space_group_name_H-M   'P 1'
#
loop_
_entity.id
_entity.type
_entity.pdbx_description
1 polymer ?
#
loop_
_entity_poly.entity_id
_entity_poly.type
_entity_poly.pdbx_seq_one_letter_code
_entity_poly.pdbx_strand_id
1 'polypeptide(L)'
;MKRRALKVVFGVLLVGLIAFVATREPKTPALAKWEMQGRLREKGEDRKAREADVALVKGLLREDLSHREFDFTVVVEAVSGKRMMPAKGRASAGRVVAAIQDVMDGLIVKMNAVDSPVKGLRRINEGSRFFEDGLLEGLDAMEGISCGIPHTREGTAQRSGYPDLRISDDATGDVYYLDPKLMERGSVASSLRTFYFEPKDTTLKITEDATHLLIGIEHDGNDGDWEFLGYRLVDLSGLKVRLKAEFQASNKDLYGKASVLEKRGGGGEDGADD
;
A
#
# COMPACT_ATOMS: atom_id res chain seq x y z
N MET A 1 -81.35 -22.01 -79.71
CA MET A 1 -80.63 -20.83 -80.24
C MET A 1 -80.19 -19.97 -79.07
N LYS A 2 -78.96 -20.10 -78.57
CA LYS A 2 -77.79 -19.25 -78.89
C LYS A 2 -78.05 -17.73 -78.92
N ARG A 3 -77.60 -17.10 -77.81
CA ARG A 3 -76.54 -16.08 -77.71
C ARG A 3 -76.91 -14.58 -77.65
N ARG A 4 -76.16 -13.96 -76.70
CA ARG A 4 -75.64 -12.58 -76.58
C ARG A 4 -76.57 -11.57 -75.89
N ALA A 5 -76.24 -11.14 -74.66
CA ALA A 5 -75.25 -10.10 -74.25
C ALA A 5 -75.87 -8.70 -74.43
N LEU A 6 -75.76 -7.68 -73.57
CA LEU A 6 -75.00 -7.33 -72.35
C LEU A 6 -75.62 -6.00 -71.83
N LYS A 7 -75.27 -5.63 -70.58
CA LYS A 7 -75.43 -4.31 -69.90
C LYS A 7 -76.78 -4.16 -69.17
N VAL A 8 -76.81 -3.85 -67.87
CA VAL A 8 -76.39 -2.57 -67.27
C VAL A 8 -75.76 -2.77 -65.86
N VAL A 9 -74.83 -1.88 -65.53
CA VAL A 9 -74.03 -1.74 -64.30
C VAL A 9 -74.77 -0.93 -63.24
N PHE A 10 -74.69 -1.35 -61.96
CA PHE A 10 -74.76 -0.59 -60.67
C PHE A 10 -75.11 -1.64 -59.58
N GLY A 11 -74.51 -1.79 -58.41
CA GLY A 11 -73.45 -1.11 -57.68
C GLY A 11 -73.27 -1.77 -56.29
N VAL A 12 -72.16 -1.40 -55.63
CA VAL A 12 -71.84 -1.50 -54.18
C VAL A 12 -71.63 -2.92 -53.61
N LEU A 13 -70.41 -3.47 -53.65
CA LEU A 13 -69.30 -3.36 -52.69
C LEU A 13 -69.55 -3.99 -51.30
N LEU A 14 -69.11 -5.25 -51.15
CA LEU A 14 -68.70 -5.83 -49.88
C LEU A 14 -67.22 -6.22 -50.02
N VAL A 15 -66.32 -5.30 -49.65
CA VAL A 15 -64.87 -5.49 -49.67
C VAL A 15 -64.33 -5.24 -48.26
N GLY A 16 -63.50 -6.17 -47.78
CA GLY A 16 -62.33 -5.81 -46.97
C GLY A 16 -62.41 -6.17 -45.49
N LEU A 17 -62.20 -7.45 -45.16
CA LEU A 17 -61.55 -7.81 -43.91
C LEU A 17 -60.04 -7.78 -44.13
N ILE A 18 -59.45 -6.58 -44.10
CA ILE A 18 -58.00 -6.39 -43.96
C ILE A 18 -57.78 -5.92 -42.52
N ALA A 19 -57.17 -6.79 -41.72
CA ALA A 19 -56.65 -6.43 -40.41
C ALA A 19 -55.52 -5.40 -40.60
N PHE A 20 -55.84 -4.12 -40.42
CA PHE A 20 -54.85 -3.07 -40.25
C PHE A 20 -54.26 -3.22 -38.83
N VAL A 21 -53.21 -4.04 -38.70
CA VAL A 21 -52.33 -3.97 -37.53
C VAL A 21 -51.57 -2.66 -37.65
N ALA A 22 -52.11 -1.62 -37.03
CA ALA A 22 -51.38 -0.39 -36.80
C ALA A 22 -50.14 -0.75 -35.96
N THR A 23 -48.97 -0.66 -36.56
CA THR A 23 -47.67 -0.68 -35.87
C THR A 23 -47.60 0.56 -34.97
N ARG A 24 -48.23 0.50 -33.80
CA ARG A 24 -47.85 1.37 -32.69
C ARG A 24 -46.56 0.80 -32.15
N GLU A 25 -45.45 1.50 -32.40
CA GLU A 25 -44.24 1.32 -31.60
C GLU A 25 -44.65 1.31 -30.12
N PRO A 26 -44.23 0.33 -29.31
CA PRO A 26 -44.46 0.41 -27.88
C PRO A 26 -43.77 1.69 -27.41
N LYS A 27 -44.57 2.68 -26.99
CA LYS A 27 -44.03 3.84 -26.27
C LYS A 27 -43.26 3.26 -25.09
N THR A 28 -41.94 3.41 -25.11
CA THR A 28 -41.12 3.21 -23.92
C THR A 28 -41.83 3.94 -22.78
N PRO A 29 -42.11 3.27 -21.64
CA PRO A 29 -42.78 3.94 -20.54
C PRO A 29 -41.91 5.14 -20.18
N ALA A 30 -42.48 6.34 -20.33
CA ALA A 30 -41.82 7.56 -19.92
C ALA A 30 -41.52 7.39 -18.43
N LEU A 31 -40.22 7.38 -18.08
CA LEU A 31 -39.76 7.28 -16.70
C LEU A 31 -40.57 8.23 -15.84
N ALA A 32 -41.07 7.75 -14.70
CA ALA A 32 -41.86 8.57 -13.82
C ALA A 32 -41.04 9.80 -13.41
N LYS A 33 -41.67 10.97 -13.29
CA LYS A 33 -40.96 12.25 -13.06
C LYS A 33 -39.98 12.21 -11.88
N TRP A 34 -40.27 11.39 -10.86
CA TRP A 34 -39.40 11.15 -9.71
C TRP A 34 -38.16 10.30 -10.04
N GLU A 35 -38.25 9.32 -10.95
CA GLU A 35 -37.11 8.55 -11.46
C GLU A 35 -36.19 9.42 -12.31
N MET A 36 -36.76 10.32 -13.12
CA MET A 36 -35.98 11.29 -13.90
C MET A 36 -35.25 12.29 -12.99
N GLN A 37 -35.92 12.76 -11.93
CA GLN A 37 -35.30 13.63 -10.92
C GLN A 37 -34.20 12.90 -10.14
N GLY A 38 -34.40 11.62 -9.80
CA GLY A 38 -33.37 10.77 -9.18
C GLY A 38 -32.13 10.65 -10.05
N ARG A 39 -32.28 10.28 -11.33
CA ARG A 39 -31.17 10.18 -12.29
C ARG A 39 -30.45 11.51 -12.55
N LEU A 40 -31.16 12.64 -12.51
CA LEU A 40 -30.55 13.96 -12.64
C LEU A 40 -29.74 14.35 -11.40
N ARG A 41 -30.22 13.96 -10.20
CA ARG A 41 -29.47 14.14 -8.95
C ARG A 41 -28.21 13.26 -8.93
N GLU A 42 -28.34 11.97 -9.24
CA GLU A 42 -27.20 11.05 -9.35
C GLU A 42 -26.16 11.55 -10.37
N LYS A 43 -26.57 11.96 -11.57
CA LYS A 43 -25.66 12.57 -12.56
C LYS A 43 -25.02 13.87 -12.06
N GLY A 44 -25.74 14.66 -11.26
CA GLY A 44 -25.22 15.87 -10.64
C GLY A 44 -24.18 15.57 -9.56
N GLU A 45 -24.42 14.54 -8.77
CA GLU A 45 -23.52 14.04 -7.72
C GLU A 45 -22.25 13.43 -8.33
N ASP A 46 -22.37 12.59 -9.37
CA ASP A 46 -21.25 12.03 -10.13
C ASP A 46 -20.37 13.13 -10.75
N ARG A 47 -21.01 14.15 -11.34
CA ARG A 47 -20.29 15.28 -11.93
C ARG A 47 -19.52 16.05 -10.86
N LYS A 48 -20.15 16.30 -9.71
CA LYS A 48 -19.53 17.03 -8.59
C LYS A 48 -18.35 16.24 -8.00
N ALA A 49 -18.50 14.93 -7.81
CA ALA A 49 -17.43 14.05 -7.36
C ALA A 49 -16.23 14.09 -8.33
N ARG A 50 -16.50 13.95 -9.63
CA ARG A 50 -15.47 14.06 -10.67
C ARG A 50 -14.75 15.41 -10.65
N GLU A 51 -15.50 16.51 -10.50
CA GLU A 51 -14.91 17.86 -10.42
C GLU A 51 -14.02 18.01 -9.17
N ALA A 52 -14.42 17.43 -8.04
CA ALA A 52 -13.63 17.40 -6.81
C ALA A 52 -12.33 16.59 -6.98
N ASP A 53 -12.41 15.39 -7.56
CA ASP A 53 -11.23 14.55 -7.82
C ASP A 53 -10.23 15.25 -8.74
N VAL A 54 -10.71 15.84 -9.83
CA VAL A 54 -9.86 16.60 -10.75
C VAL A 54 -9.18 17.78 -10.04
N ALA A 55 -9.91 18.49 -9.18
CA ALA A 55 -9.34 19.58 -8.40
C ALA A 55 -8.27 19.09 -7.43
N LEU A 56 -8.50 17.96 -6.75
CA LEU A 56 -7.55 17.35 -5.84
C LEU A 56 -6.28 16.91 -6.58
N VAL A 57 -6.39 16.17 -7.68
CA VAL A 57 -5.24 15.72 -8.47
C VAL A 57 -4.41 16.91 -8.97
N LYS A 58 -5.06 17.95 -9.49
CA LYS A 58 -4.36 19.19 -9.87
C LYS A 58 -3.72 19.90 -8.68
N GLY A 59 -4.33 19.82 -7.50
CA GLY A 59 -3.74 20.28 -6.24
C GLY A 59 -2.45 19.54 -5.94
N LEU A 60 -2.50 18.21 -5.88
CA LEU A 60 -1.35 17.35 -5.57
C LEU A 60 -0.18 17.56 -6.54
N LEU A 61 -0.46 17.73 -7.84
CA LEU A 61 0.59 18.00 -8.84
C LEU A 61 1.27 19.37 -8.64
N ARG A 62 0.54 20.39 -8.16
CA ARG A 62 1.11 21.71 -7.90
C ARG A 62 2.03 21.75 -6.68
N GLU A 63 1.85 20.84 -5.74
CA GLU A 63 2.67 20.75 -4.53
C GLU A 63 4.06 20.14 -4.78
N ASP A 64 4.33 19.61 -5.99
CA ASP A 64 5.61 19.03 -6.39
C ASP A 64 6.20 18.05 -5.34
N LEU A 65 5.32 17.16 -4.84
CA LEU A 65 5.58 16.32 -3.67
C LEU A 65 6.81 15.42 -3.83
N SER A 66 7.18 15.07 -5.07
CA SER A 66 8.34 14.22 -5.39
C SER A 66 9.68 14.90 -5.16
N HIS A 67 9.75 16.23 -5.21
CA HIS A 67 11.00 16.99 -5.01
C HIS A 67 11.01 17.72 -3.67
N ARG A 68 9.85 18.00 -3.10
CA ARG A 68 9.73 18.62 -1.79
C ARG A 68 10.30 17.72 -0.69
N GLU A 69 11.15 18.32 0.15
CA GLU A 69 11.74 17.66 1.31
C GLU A 69 10.98 18.04 2.59
N PHE A 70 10.83 17.06 3.47
CA PHE A 70 10.16 17.18 4.76
C PHE A 70 11.09 16.68 5.86
N ASP A 71 11.10 17.37 7.00
CA ASP A 71 11.68 16.81 8.22
C ASP A 71 10.92 15.57 8.63
N PHE A 72 11.61 14.45 8.80
CA PHE A 72 10.94 13.21 9.19
C PHE A 72 10.30 13.34 10.58
N THR A 73 10.88 14.15 11.47
CA THR A 73 10.29 14.50 12.77
C THR A 73 8.90 15.13 12.62
N VAL A 74 8.74 16.07 11.68
CA VAL A 74 7.46 16.74 11.39
C VAL A 74 6.46 15.74 10.78
N VAL A 75 6.91 14.87 9.88
CA VAL A 75 6.05 13.83 9.28
C VAL A 75 5.55 12.87 10.36
N VAL A 76 6.43 12.40 11.25
CA VAL A 76 6.06 11.51 12.35
C VAL A 76 5.08 12.19 13.29
N GLU A 77 5.34 13.43 13.71
CA GLU A 77 4.44 14.17 14.60
C GLU A 77 3.06 14.39 13.95
N ALA A 78 3.01 14.78 12.69
CA ALA A 78 1.75 15.03 11.98
C ALA A 78 0.89 13.76 11.82
N VAL A 79 1.52 12.61 11.62
CA VAL A 79 0.81 11.33 11.39
C VAL A 79 0.46 10.64 12.70
N SER A 80 1.38 10.63 13.67
CA SER A 80 1.25 9.87 14.92
C SER A 80 0.69 10.67 16.09
N GLY A 81 0.90 11.99 16.11
CA GLY A 81 0.72 12.84 17.29
C GLY A 81 1.83 12.67 18.35
N LYS A 82 2.93 11.98 18.00
CA LYS A 82 4.05 11.67 18.89
C LYS A 82 5.33 12.34 18.43
N ARG A 83 6.21 12.66 19.38
CA ARG A 83 7.47 13.33 19.11
C ARG A 83 8.59 12.33 18.86
N MET A 84 9.35 12.58 17.80
CA MET A 84 10.63 11.92 17.58
C MET A 84 11.72 12.64 18.39
N MET A 85 12.34 11.92 19.31
CA MET A 85 13.35 12.43 20.22
C MET A 85 14.76 12.10 19.69
N PRO A 86 15.69 13.06 19.56
CA PRO A 86 17.07 12.75 19.20
C PRO A 86 17.71 11.79 20.21
N ALA A 87 18.56 10.87 19.74
CA ALA A 87 19.32 9.97 20.61
C ALA A 87 20.31 10.78 21.48
N LYS A 88 20.93 11.79 20.89
CA LYS A 88 21.86 12.68 21.57
C LYS A 88 21.14 13.40 22.71
N GLY A 89 21.60 13.16 23.94
CA GLY A 89 21.07 13.77 25.16
C GLY A 89 20.10 12.89 25.94
N ARG A 90 19.70 11.72 25.43
CA ARG A 90 18.95 10.75 26.23
C ARG A 90 19.85 10.00 27.20
N ALA A 91 19.38 9.81 28.43
CA ALA A 91 20.15 9.16 29.48
C ALA A 91 20.45 7.68 29.17
N SER A 92 19.53 6.98 28.49
CA SER A 92 19.69 5.57 28.09
C SER A 92 20.39 5.36 26.75
N ALA A 93 20.71 6.42 25.99
CA ALA A 93 21.23 6.27 24.63
C ALA A 93 22.51 5.43 24.56
N GLY A 94 23.44 5.64 25.48
CA GLY A 94 24.68 4.85 25.53
C GLY A 94 24.43 3.36 25.77
N ARG A 95 23.49 3.01 26.67
CA ARG A 95 23.15 1.62 26.97
C ARG A 95 22.47 0.94 25.79
N VAL A 96 21.46 1.58 25.20
CA VAL A 96 20.70 1.01 24.08
C VAL A 96 21.60 0.85 22.85
N VAL A 97 22.46 1.82 22.56
CA VAL A 97 23.43 1.71 21.46
C VAL A 97 24.40 0.56 21.70
N ALA A 98 24.97 0.45 22.91
CA ALA A 98 25.88 -0.65 23.24
C ALA A 98 25.21 -2.03 23.15
N ALA A 99 23.96 -2.15 23.59
CA ALA A 99 23.17 -3.36 23.48
C ALA A 99 22.93 -3.78 22.02
N ILE A 100 22.55 -2.82 21.16
CA ILE A 100 22.40 -3.08 19.72
C ILE A 100 23.74 -3.53 19.12
N GLN A 101 24.85 -2.90 19.49
CA GLN A 101 26.17 -3.25 18.99
C GLN A 101 26.59 -4.68 19.38
N ASP A 102 26.45 -5.04 20.66
CA ASP A 102 26.80 -6.36 21.17
C ASP A 102 26.02 -7.48 20.46
N VAL A 103 24.70 -7.30 20.29
CA VAL A 103 23.85 -8.25 19.55
C VAL A 103 24.27 -8.33 18.08
N MET A 104 24.52 -7.20 17.44
CA MET A 104 24.87 -7.14 16.02
C MET A 104 26.23 -7.75 15.71
N ASP A 105 27.23 -7.55 16.57
CA ASP A 105 28.55 -8.15 16.42
C ASP A 105 28.45 -9.68 16.41
N GLY A 106 27.62 -10.25 17.30
CA GLY A 106 27.29 -11.67 17.30
C GLY A 106 26.50 -12.12 16.06
N LEU A 107 25.51 -11.33 15.64
CA LEU A 107 24.67 -11.67 14.47
C LEU A 107 25.46 -11.66 13.16
N ILE A 108 26.42 -10.74 12.97
CA ILE A 108 27.27 -10.75 11.77
C ILE A 108 28.06 -12.05 11.68
N VAL A 109 28.68 -12.47 12.79
CA VAL A 109 29.43 -13.74 12.83
C VAL A 109 28.50 -14.92 12.53
N LYS A 110 27.32 -14.95 13.16
CA LYS A 110 26.32 -16.01 12.95
C LYS A 110 25.83 -16.05 11.49
N MET A 111 25.54 -14.90 10.89
CA MET A 111 25.01 -14.82 9.53
C MET A 111 26.05 -15.09 8.45
N ASN A 112 27.34 -14.91 8.76
CA ASN A 112 28.44 -15.28 7.86
C ASN A 112 28.89 -16.74 7.98
N ALA A 113 28.38 -17.50 8.95
CA ALA A 113 28.69 -18.92 9.07
C ALA A 113 28.28 -19.71 7.83
N VAL A 114 28.98 -20.80 7.54
CA VAL A 114 28.77 -21.63 6.34
C VAL A 114 27.37 -22.26 6.30
N ASP A 115 26.80 -22.54 7.47
CA ASP A 115 25.46 -23.12 7.67
C ASP A 115 24.38 -22.06 7.97
N SER A 116 24.71 -20.78 7.82
CA SER A 116 23.77 -19.68 8.02
C SER A 116 22.57 -19.76 7.06
N PRO A 117 21.36 -19.43 7.53
CA PRO A 117 20.15 -19.49 6.70
C PRO A 117 20.12 -18.45 5.58
N VAL A 118 21.03 -17.46 5.59
CA VAL A 118 21.15 -16.49 4.50
C VAL A 118 21.93 -17.04 3.29
N LYS A 119 22.68 -18.13 3.47
CA LYS A 119 23.43 -18.77 2.38
C LYS A 119 22.46 -19.43 1.41
N GLY A 120 22.67 -19.23 0.10
CA GLY A 120 21.79 -19.72 -0.95
C GLY A 120 20.52 -18.90 -1.21
N LEU A 121 20.28 -17.81 -0.46
CA LEU A 121 19.17 -16.91 -0.75
C LEU A 121 19.36 -16.23 -2.10
N ARG A 122 18.38 -16.40 -2.99
CA ARG A 122 18.35 -15.71 -4.29
C ARG A 122 18.06 -14.23 -4.19
N ARG A 123 17.33 -13.80 -3.15
CA ARG A 123 17.01 -12.39 -2.91
C ARG A 123 17.48 -12.02 -1.51
N ILE A 124 18.48 -11.14 -1.45
CA ILE A 124 19.05 -10.68 -0.18
C ILE A 124 18.00 -10.08 0.76
N ASN A 125 16.94 -9.45 0.21
CA ASN A 125 15.85 -8.89 1.01
C ASN A 125 15.14 -9.94 1.88
N GLU A 126 15.16 -11.23 1.52
CA GLU A 126 14.63 -12.32 2.35
C GLU A 126 15.50 -12.57 3.59
N GLY A 127 16.77 -12.13 3.55
CA GLY A 127 17.73 -12.23 4.64
C GLY A 127 17.51 -11.21 5.77
N SER A 128 16.78 -10.12 5.51
CA SER A 128 16.51 -9.05 6.48
C SER A 128 15.85 -9.57 7.76
N ARG A 129 14.91 -10.50 7.59
CA ARG A 129 14.17 -11.13 8.69
C ARG A 129 15.06 -11.83 9.72
N PHE A 130 16.19 -12.41 9.30
CA PHE A 130 17.09 -13.08 10.26
C PHE A 130 17.79 -12.09 11.19
N PHE A 131 18.08 -10.88 10.70
CA PHE A 131 18.60 -9.82 11.55
C PHE A 131 17.50 -9.22 12.43
N GLU A 132 16.29 -9.04 11.92
CA GLU A 132 15.15 -8.58 12.73
C GLU A 132 14.85 -9.54 13.90
N ASP A 133 14.70 -10.84 13.60
CA ASP A 133 14.41 -11.85 14.62
C ASP A 133 15.60 -12.01 15.58
N GLY A 134 16.84 -11.97 15.07
CA GLY A 134 18.04 -12.03 15.90
C GLY A 134 18.22 -10.82 16.83
N LEU A 135 17.91 -9.62 16.34
CA LEU A 135 17.92 -8.39 17.15
C LEU A 135 16.84 -8.44 18.23
N LEU A 136 15.64 -8.89 17.87
CA LEU A 136 14.54 -9.06 18.81
C LEU A 136 14.95 -10.00 19.95
N GLU A 137 15.38 -11.23 19.62
CA GLU A 137 15.78 -12.23 20.60
C GLU A 137 16.96 -11.78 21.45
N GLY A 138 18.00 -11.20 20.81
CA GLY A 138 19.22 -10.80 21.51
C GLY A 138 19.02 -9.63 22.46
N LEU A 139 18.23 -8.63 22.06
CA LEU A 139 17.94 -7.46 22.90
C LEU A 139 16.98 -7.79 24.04
N ASP A 140 15.94 -8.59 23.79
CA ASP A 140 14.95 -8.97 24.83
C ASP A 140 15.55 -9.90 25.90
N ALA A 141 16.69 -10.54 25.62
CA ALA A 141 17.44 -11.33 26.59
C ALA A 141 18.33 -10.50 27.52
N MET A 142 18.51 -9.19 27.26
CA MET A 142 19.38 -8.33 28.05
C MET A 142 18.68 -7.75 29.29
N GLU A 143 19.33 -7.83 30.44
CA GLU A 143 18.80 -7.24 31.66
C GLU A 143 18.63 -5.72 31.52
N GLY A 144 17.43 -5.22 31.86
CA GLY A 144 17.10 -3.79 31.81
C GLY A 144 16.73 -3.27 30.43
N ILE A 145 16.63 -4.14 29.42
CA ILE A 145 16.16 -3.82 28.07
C ILE A 145 15.03 -4.78 27.73
N SER A 146 13.90 -4.24 27.29
CA SER A 146 12.84 -5.03 26.66
C SER A 146 12.81 -4.76 25.17
N CYS A 147 12.65 -5.78 24.34
CA CYS A 147 12.54 -5.64 22.88
C CYS A 147 11.33 -6.42 22.36
N GLY A 148 10.53 -5.79 21.50
CA GLY A 148 9.30 -6.38 21.02
C GLY A 148 8.90 -5.92 19.63
N ILE A 149 7.92 -6.61 19.05
CA ILE A 149 7.23 -6.13 17.86
C ILE A 149 6.33 -4.95 18.28
N PRO A 150 6.43 -3.77 17.64
CA PRO A 150 5.59 -2.64 17.97
C PRO A 150 4.11 -2.95 17.79
N HIS A 151 3.29 -2.43 18.70
CA HIS A 151 1.84 -2.53 18.60
C HIS A 151 1.28 -1.41 17.73
N THR A 152 0.23 -1.71 16.98
CA THR A 152 -0.56 -0.68 16.28
C THR A 152 -1.30 0.21 17.28
N ARG A 153 -1.89 1.31 16.81
CA ARG A 153 -2.80 2.14 17.61
C ARG A 153 -3.97 1.35 18.23
N GLU A 154 -4.39 0.26 17.59
CA GLU A 154 -5.43 -0.64 18.09
C GLU A 154 -4.92 -1.63 19.15
N GLY A 155 -3.62 -1.62 19.45
CA GLY A 155 -2.99 -2.49 20.45
C GLY A 155 -2.55 -3.86 19.91
N THR A 156 -2.68 -4.09 18.60
CA THR A 156 -2.31 -5.37 17.97
C THR A 156 -0.85 -5.36 17.55
N ALA A 157 -0.08 -6.38 17.94
CA ALA A 157 1.29 -6.56 17.44
C ALA A 157 1.26 -6.83 15.93
N GLN A 158 2.06 -6.08 15.16
CA GLN A 158 2.11 -6.24 13.71
C GLN A 158 3.55 -6.15 13.20
N ARG A 159 4.01 -7.21 12.52
CA ARG A 159 5.36 -7.25 11.93
C ARG A 159 5.49 -6.31 10.74
N SER A 160 4.48 -6.26 9.86
CA SER A 160 4.54 -5.44 8.66
C SER A 160 4.47 -3.94 8.95
N GLY A 161 5.20 -3.17 8.13
CA GLY A 161 5.23 -1.71 8.19
C GLY A 161 6.22 -1.18 9.22
N TYR A 162 6.47 0.12 9.16
CA TYR A 162 7.41 0.79 10.05
C TYR A 162 6.79 1.13 11.41
N PRO A 163 7.53 1.02 12.54
CA PRO A 163 8.89 0.48 12.66
C PRO A 163 8.90 -1.04 12.88
N ASP A 164 10.04 -1.69 12.66
CA ASP A 164 10.16 -3.15 12.78
C ASP A 164 10.23 -3.60 14.26
N LEU A 165 11.02 -2.91 15.09
CA LEU A 165 11.24 -3.25 16.51
C LEU A 165 10.96 -2.05 17.43
N ARG A 166 10.47 -2.34 18.64
CA ARG A 166 10.33 -1.42 19.77
C ARG A 166 11.24 -1.89 20.90
N ILE A 167 12.11 -1.00 21.36
CA ILE A 167 13.01 -1.22 22.48
C ILE A 167 12.61 -0.26 23.59
N SER A 168 12.58 -0.72 24.85
CA SER A 168 12.49 0.16 26.02
C SER A 168 13.62 -0.10 26.99
N ASP A 169 14.20 0.97 27.54
CA ASP A 169 15.15 0.92 28.64
C ASP A 169 14.38 1.00 29.97
N ASP A 170 14.51 -0.03 30.80
CA ASP A 170 13.69 -0.16 32.01
C ASP A 170 14.05 0.89 33.07
N ALA A 171 15.30 1.37 33.07
CA ALA A 171 15.79 2.32 34.07
C ALA A 171 15.27 3.75 33.84
N THR A 172 15.10 4.16 32.57
CA THR A 172 14.60 5.51 32.22
C THR A 172 13.15 5.50 31.73
N GLY A 173 12.65 4.37 31.25
CA GLY A 173 11.39 4.27 30.51
C GLY A 173 11.48 4.83 29.09
N ASP A 174 12.68 5.17 28.61
CA ASP A 174 12.87 5.70 27.26
C ASP A 174 12.58 4.63 26.21
N VAL A 175 11.89 5.03 25.14
CA VAL A 175 11.50 4.15 24.03
C VAL A 175 12.32 4.47 22.79
N TYR A 176 12.71 3.41 22.08
CA TYR A 176 13.40 3.46 20.81
C TYR A 176 12.66 2.60 19.80
N TYR A 177 12.51 3.12 18.58
CA TYR A 177 12.07 2.34 17.43
C TYR A 177 13.28 2.02 16.56
N LEU A 178 13.49 0.76 16.22
CA LEU A 178 14.61 0.30 15.39
C LEU A 178 14.10 -0.33 14.10
N ASP A 179 14.72 0.05 12.99
CA ASP A 179 14.39 -0.41 11.64
C ASP A 179 15.66 -0.99 10.98
N PRO A 180 15.86 -2.32 10.99
CA PRO A 180 16.97 -2.95 10.30
C PRO A 180 16.78 -2.90 8.79
N LYS A 181 17.85 -2.59 8.05
CA LYS A 181 17.85 -2.58 6.59
C LYS A 181 19.16 -3.13 6.04
N LEU A 182 19.06 -3.99 5.03
CA LEU A 182 20.22 -4.44 4.28
C LEU A 182 20.64 -3.38 3.26
N MET A 183 21.95 -3.19 3.10
CA MET A 183 22.52 -2.27 2.13
C MET A 183 23.74 -2.87 1.46
N GLU A 184 23.85 -2.71 0.14
CA GLU A 184 24.99 -3.20 -0.62
C GLU A 184 26.22 -2.30 -0.39
N ARG A 185 27.40 -2.90 -0.29
CA ARG A 185 28.67 -2.15 -0.26
C ARG A 185 28.75 -1.20 -1.45
N GLY A 186 29.17 0.04 -1.19
CA GLY A 186 29.28 1.08 -2.22
C GLY A 186 27.95 1.77 -2.58
N SER A 187 26.81 1.31 -2.06
CA SER A 187 25.50 1.94 -2.32
C SER A 187 25.20 3.17 -1.44
N VAL A 188 26.13 3.60 -0.57
CA VAL A 188 25.93 4.73 0.36
C VAL A 188 25.53 6.03 -0.34
N ALA A 189 26.06 6.28 -1.54
CA ALA A 189 25.72 7.46 -2.35
C ALA A 189 24.51 7.25 -3.28
N SER A 190 23.87 6.08 -3.24
CA SER A 190 22.73 5.76 -4.08
C SER A 190 21.51 6.61 -3.75
N SER A 191 20.78 7.02 -4.78
CA SER A 191 19.48 7.66 -4.62
C SER A 191 18.31 6.66 -4.56
N LEU A 192 18.60 5.36 -4.63
CA LEU A 192 17.57 4.33 -4.46
C LEU A 192 17.05 4.33 -3.02
N ARG A 193 15.77 4.03 -2.87
CA ARG A 193 15.09 4.10 -1.59
C ARG A 193 15.46 2.90 -0.71
N THR A 194 16.20 3.15 0.37
CA THR A 194 16.48 2.15 1.43
C THR A 194 15.43 2.20 2.55
N PHE A 195 14.94 3.40 2.86
CA PHE A 195 13.98 3.65 3.93
C PHE A 195 12.63 4.11 3.35
N TYR A 196 11.52 3.59 3.88
CA TYR A 196 10.20 4.07 3.54
C TYR A 196 9.30 4.08 4.77
N PHE A 197 8.52 5.15 4.88
CA PHE A 197 7.46 5.29 5.87
C PHE A 197 6.15 5.52 5.13
N GLU A 198 5.17 4.69 5.39
CA GLU A 198 3.82 4.86 4.87
C GLU A 198 2.92 5.36 6.01
N PRO A 199 2.39 6.59 5.93
CA PRO A 199 1.40 7.06 6.88
C PRO A 199 0.17 6.14 6.90
N LYS A 200 -0.23 5.72 8.09
CA LYS A 200 -1.43 4.91 8.32
C LYS A 200 -2.27 5.57 9.41
N ASP A 201 -3.58 5.40 9.33
CA ASP A 201 -4.48 5.89 10.37
C ASP A 201 -4.66 4.84 11.49
N THR A 202 -5.12 3.64 11.13
CA THR A 202 -5.43 2.55 12.07
C THR A 202 -4.22 1.67 12.41
N THR A 203 -3.46 1.25 11.39
CA THR A 203 -2.34 0.29 11.54
C THR A 203 -1.00 0.95 11.82
N LEU A 204 -0.98 2.23 12.21
CA LEU A 204 0.24 2.93 12.58
C LEU A 204 0.84 2.35 13.87
N LYS A 205 2.15 2.10 13.85
CA LYS A 205 2.90 1.49 14.95
C LYS A 205 3.74 2.48 15.78
N ILE A 206 3.74 3.76 15.41
CA ILE A 206 4.36 4.84 16.19
C ILE A 206 3.31 5.34 17.20
N THR A 207 3.44 4.92 18.45
CA THR A 207 2.43 5.16 19.51
C THR A 207 2.99 5.90 20.73
N GLU A 208 4.31 6.13 20.77
CA GLU A 208 5.04 6.73 21.88
C GLU A 208 6.00 7.82 21.41
N ASP A 209 6.34 8.75 22.32
CA ASP A 209 7.44 9.68 22.10
C ASP A 209 8.76 8.91 22.21
N ALA A 210 9.45 8.73 21.09
CA ALA A 210 10.54 7.77 20.99
C ALA A 210 11.72 8.30 20.18
N THR A 211 12.88 7.67 20.36
CA THR A 211 14.02 7.86 19.45
C THR A 211 13.91 6.86 18.30
N HIS A 212 14.06 7.33 17.07
CA HIS A 212 13.93 6.49 15.88
C HIS A 212 15.32 6.21 15.30
N LEU A 213 15.67 4.94 15.23
CA LEU A 213 16.96 4.44 14.76
C LEU A 213 16.77 3.58 13.52
N LEU A 214 17.74 3.64 12.62
CA LEU A 214 17.90 2.69 11.51
C LEU A 214 19.26 2.03 11.63
N ILE A 215 19.31 0.72 11.42
CA ILE A 215 20.58 0.01 11.32
C ILE A 215 20.76 -0.53 9.90
N GLY A 216 21.70 0.06 9.17
CA GLY A 216 22.09 -0.36 7.83
C GLY A 216 23.15 -1.45 7.91
N ILE A 217 22.82 -2.67 7.49
CA ILE A 217 23.68 -3.85 7.55
C ILE A 217 24.31 -4.06 6.17
N GLU A 218 25.62 -3.94 6.08
CA GLU A 218 26.35 -3.92 4.82
C GLU A 218 26.60 -5.35 4.31
N HIS A 219 26.21 -5.64 3.07
CA HIS A 219 26.54 -6.89 2.38
C HIS A 219 27.40 -6.66 1.14
N ASP A 220 28.13 -7.68 0.72
CA ASP A 220 29.13 -7.63 -0.36
C ASP A 220 28.54 -7.60 -1.78
N GLY A 221 27.29 -8.01 -1.95
CA GLY A 221 26.63 -8.05 -3.26
C GLY A 221 26.75 -9.40 -3.98
N ASN A 222 27.33 -10.42 -3.33
CA ASN A 222 27.57 -11.72 -3.94
C ASN A 222 26.33 -12.62 -3.86
N ASP A 223 25.51 -12.57 -4.92
CA ASP A 223 24.24 -13.31 -5.02
C ASP A 223 24.38 -14.79 -4.63
N GLY A 224 23.67 -15.20 -3.57
CA GLY A 224 23.62 -16.57 -3.09
C GLY A 224 24.76 -16.99 -2.16
N ASP A 225 25.83 -16.20 -2.06
CA ASP A 225 26.91 -16.38 -1.07
C ASP A 225 27.25 -15.06 -0.38
N TRP A 226 26.23 -14.48 0.23
CA TRP A 226 26.29 -13.18 0.89
C TRP A 226 27.30 -13.17 2.03
N GLU A 227 28.15 -12.14 2.06
CA GLU A 227 28.98 -11.80 3.21
C GLU A 227 28.51 -10.46 3.80
N PHE A 228 28.28 -10.43 5.11
CA PHE A 228 27.97 -9.23 5.87
C PHE A 228 29.22 -8.63 6.48
N LEU A 229 29.43 -7.34 6.24
CA LEU A 229 30.74 -6.72 6.35
C LEU A 229 30.83 -5.76 7.55
N GLY A 230 29.68 -5.41 8.12
CA GLY A 230 29.54 -4.43 9.18
C GLY A 230 28.13 -3.83 9.20
N TYR A 231 27.95 -2.82 10.04
CA TYR A 231 26.70 -2.07 10.12
C TYR A 231 26.93 -0.59 10.43
N ARG A 232 25.91 0.23 10.16
CA ARG A 232 25.84 1.64 10.51
C ARG A 232 24.54 1.91 11.26
N LEU A 233 24.64 2.35 12.52
CA LEU A 233 23.50 2.78 13.30
C LEU A 233 23.28 4.29 13.10
N VAL A 234 22.06 4.66 12.73
CA VAL A 234 21.69 6.02 12.30
C VAL A 234 20.53 6.53 13.15
N ASP A 235 20.67 7.74 13.69
CA ASP A 235 19.59 8.49 14.31
C ASP A 235 18.76 9.21 13.23
N LEU A 236 17.46 8.92 13.15
CA LEU A 236 16.56 9.46 12.13
C LEU A 236 16.01 10.86 12.46
N SER A 237 16.34 11.45 13.61
CA SER A 237 15.86 12.79 13.99
C SER A 237 16.34 13.92 13.08
N GLY A 238 17.43 13.70 12.34
CA GLY A 238 17.92 14.62 11.30
C GLY A 238 17.50 14.25 9.87
N LEU A 239 16.71 13.19 9.68
CA LEU A 239 16.40 12.69 8.34
C LEU A 239 15.44 13.63 7.60
N LYS A 240 15.78 13.97 6.35
CA LYS A 240 14.87 14.56 5.38
C LYS A 240 14.28 13.47 4.48
N VAL A 241 12.98 13.51 4.25
CA VAL A 241 12.25 12.57 3.39
C VAL A 241 11.51 13.30 2.28
N ARG A 242 11.17 12.58 1.21
CA ARG A 242 10.36 13.07 0.09
C ARG A 242 9.09 12.22 -0.04
N LEU A 243 8.01 12.79 -0.55
CA LEU A 243 6.74 12.08 -0.73
C LEU A 243 6.58 11.63 -2.18
N LYS A 244 6.65 10.33 -2.42
CA LYS A 244 6.30 9.75 -3.73
C LYS A 244 4.82 9.37 -3.74
N ALA A 245 4.00 10.19 -4.40
CA ALA A 245 2.58 9.89 -4.63
C ALA A 245 2.41 9.02 -5.88
N GLU A 246 1.68 7.91 -5.77
CA GLU A 246 1.35 7.03 -6.88
C GLU A 246 -0.11 6.56 -6.82
N PHE A 247 -0.76 6.39 -7.98
CA PHE A 247 -2.08 5.78 -8.08
C PHE A 247 -1.89 4.27 -8.27
N GLN A 248 -2.68 3.46 -7.57
CA GLN A 248 -2.56 2.00 -7.56
C GLN A 248 -3.90 1.33 -7.91
N ALA A 249 -3.82 0.12 -8.46
CA ALA A 249 -4.95 -0.78 -8.69
C ALA A 249 -4.50 -2.21 -8.43
N SER A 250 -5.36 -3.02 -7.80
CA SER A 250 -5.07 -4.43 -7.54
C SER A 250 -5.36 -5.29 -8.77
N ASN A 251 -4.87 -6.54 -8.77
CA ASN A 251 -5.25 -7.53 -9.78
C ASN A 251 -6.77 -7.71 -9.86
N LYS A 252 -7.47 -7.65 -8.72
CA LYS A 252 -8.94 -7.74 -8.66
C LYS A 252 -9.59 -6.55 -9.37
N ASP A 253 -9.08 -5.34 -9.20
CA ASP A 253 -9.62 -4.14 -9.85
C ASP A 253 -9.46 -4.18 -11.37
N LEU A 254 -8.34 -4.72 -11.84
CA LEU A 254 -8.02 -4.79 -13.27
C LEU A 254 -8.72 -5.96 -13.97
N TYR A 255 -8.71 -7.15 -13.37
CA TYR A 255 -9.11 -8.40 -14.02
C TYR A 255 -10.42 -9.00 -13.51
N GLY A 256 -10.93 -8.56 -12.36
CA GLY A 256 -12.15 -9.12 -11.75
C GLY A 256 -13.47 -8.56 -12.28
N LYS A 257 -13.45 -7.69 -13.32
CA LYS A 257 -14.63 -6.98 -13.87
C LYS A 257 -14.56 -6.81 -15.39
N ALA A 258 -15.57 -6.14 -15.95
CA ALA A 258 -15.82 -5.87 -17.38
C ALA A 258 -14.72 -5.09 -18.14
N SER A 259 -13.60 -4.74 -17.49
CA SER A 259 -12.43 -4.11 -18.12
C SER A 259 -11.60 -5.07 -18.99
N VAL A 260 -11.78 -6.39 -18.82
CA VAL A 260 -11.10 -7.40 -19.63
C VAL A 260 -11.74 -7.46 -21.02
N LEU A 261 -10.99 -7.06 -22.04
CA LEU A 261 -11.47 -7.05 -23.43
C LEU A 261 -11.40 -8.43 -24.11
N GLU A 262 -10.45 -9.28 -23.71
CA GLU A 262 -10.25 -10.62 -24.27
C GLU A 262 -9.50 -11.52 -23.27
N LYS A 263 -9.89 -12.80 -23.16
CA LYS A 263 -9.15 -13.85 -22.44
C LYS A 263 -8.95 -15.04 -23.39
N ARG A 264 -7.69 -15.44 -23.65
CA ARG A 264 -7.36 -16.62 -24.48
C ARG A 264 -6.54 -17.63 -23.69
N GLY A 265 -7.07 -18.85 -23.54
CA GLY A 265 -6.40 -19.96 -22.84
C GLY A 265 -6.38 -19.77 -21.31
N GLY A 266 -6.69 -20.83 -20.56
CA GLY A 266 -6.69 -20.84 -19.09
C GLY A 266 -7.68 -21.84 -18.53
N GLY A 267 -7.27 -23.12 -18.43
CA GLY A 267 -8.00 -24.17 -17.74
C GLY A 267 -7.69 -24.19 -16.24
N GLY A 268 -8.00 -23.11 -15.55
CA GLY A 268 -7.93 -23.02 -14.09
C GLY A 268 -9.13 -22.22 -13.61
N GLU A 269 -9.93 -22.82 -12.74
CA GLU A 269 -11.09 -22.20 -12.10
C GLU A 269 -10.66 -20.91 -11.40
N ASP A 270 -11.11 -19.77 -11.93
CA ASP A 270 -11.12 -18.52 -11.17
C ASP A 270 -12.22 -18.71 -10.12
N GLY A 271 -11.82 -19.21 -8.94
CA GLY A 271 -12.70 -19.45 -7.81
C GLY A 271 -13.52 -18.20 -7.49
N ALA A 272 -14.82 -18.30 -7.76
CA ALA A 272 -15.82 -17.45 -7.15
C ALA A 272 -16.05 -18.01 -5.74
N ASP A 273 -15.58 -17.29 -4.73
CA ASP A 273 -16.18 -17.35 -3.40
C ASP A 273 -16.77 -15.96 -3.11
N ASP A 274 -18.05 -15.99 -2.76
CA ASP A 274 -18.93 -14.87 -2.37
C ASP A 274 -18.47 -14.19 -1.07
#